data_AF-A0A0B3ALR7-F1
#
_entry.id   AF-A0A0B3ALR7-F1
#
_cell.length_a   1.000
_cell.length_b   1.000
_cell.length_c   1.000
_cell.angle_alpha   90.00
_cell.angle_beta   90.00
_cell.angle_gamma   90.00
#
_symmetry.space_group_name_H-M   'P 1'
#
loop_
_entity.id
_entity.type
_entity.pdbx_description
1 polymer ?
#
loop_
_entity_poly.entity_id
_entity_poly.type
_entity_poly.pdbx_seq_one_letter_code
_entity_poly.pdbx_strand_id
1 'polypeptide(L)'
;MKISELKDGTGKVDIEAKVIEKEATREVNTKFGRSKVANAVIEDDSGTIALTLWGDDADKVKEGDSLKIENGFVKEWNGTLQLSVGKYGKMTVL
;
A
#
# COMPACT_ATOMS: atom_id res chain seq x y z
N MET A 1 14.20 -3.86 0.28
CA MET A 1 13.60 -5.18 0.64
C MET A 1 12.85 -5.68 -0.58
N LYS A 2 12.57 -6.99 -0.74
CA LYS A 2 11.77 -7.50 -1.87
C LYS A 2 10.37 -7.93 -1.40
N ILE A 3 9.37 -7.80 -2.28
CA ILE A 3 7.98 -8.20 -2.01
C ILE A 3 7.90 -9.68 -1.61
N SER A 4 8.65 -10.56 -2.29
CA SER A 4 8.64 -12.00 -1.99
C SER A 4 9.14 -12.36 -0.59
N GLU A 5 9.79 -11.44 0.13
CA GLU A 5 10.29 -11.65 1.49
C GLU A 5 9.33 -11.12 2.56
N LEU A 6 8.26 -10.43 2.15
CA LEU A 6 7.29 -9.81 3.04
C LEU A 6 6.38 -10.86 3.68
N LYS A 7 6.19 -10.75 4.99
CA LYS A 7 5.31 -11.62 5.79
C LYS A 7 4.42 -10.77 6.69
N ASP A 8 3.34 -11.37 7.20
CA ASP A 8 2.56 -10.75 8.27
C ASP A 8 3.45 -10.27 9.41
N GLY A 9 3.20 -9.05 9.89
CA GLY A 9 3.97 -8.44 10.97
C GLY A 9 5.30 -7.81 10.54
N THR A 10 5.65 -7.87 9.24
CA THR A 10 6.86 -7.18 8.74
C THR A 10 6.64 -5.68 8.74
N GLY A 11 7.32 -4.97 9.63
CA GLY A 11 7.37 -3.51 9.66
C GLY A 11 8.66 -2.95 9.07
N LYS A 12 8.70 -1.63 8.89
CA LYS A 12 9.83 -0.91 8.27
C LYS A 12 10.19 -1.45 6.89
N VAL A 13 9.16 -1.58 6.05
CA VAL A 13 9.30 -2.08 4.70
C VAL A 13 9.63 -0.90 3.78
N ASP A 14 10.83 -0.92 3.23
CA ASP A 14 11.31 0.05 2.24
C ASP A 14 11.46 -0.65 0.88
N ILE A 15 10.53 -0.37 -0.03
CA ILE A 15 10.45 -0.99 -1.37
C ILE A 15 10.05 0.03 -2.44
N GLU A 16 10.48 -0.23 -3.67
CA GLU A 16 10.09 0.50 -4.87
C GLU A 16 9.32 -0.45 -5.76
N ALA A 17 8.10 -0.07 -6.16
CA ALA A 17 7.20 -0.93 -6.90
C ALA A 17 6.29 -0.08 -7.81
N LYS A 18 5.81 -0.68 -8.89
CA LYS A 18 4.91 -0.03 -9.84
C LYS A 18 3.47 -0.46 -9.61
N VAL A 19 2.54 0.48 -9.68
CA VAL A 19 1.10 0.19 -9.62
C VAL A 19 0.69 -0.46 -10.93
N ILE A 20 0.24 -1.72 -10.86
CA ILE A 20 -0.29 -2.44 -12.02
C ILE A 20 -1.81 -2.35 -12.10
N GLU A 21 -2.48 -2.23 -10.95
CA GLU A 21 -3.94 -2.16 -10.87
C GLU A 21 -4.36 -1.29 -9.69
N LYS A 22 -5.48 -0.57 -9.81
CA LYS A 22 -6.06 0.23 -8.72
C LYS A 22 -7.56 0.01 -8.63
N GLU A 23 -8.02 -0.38 -7.44
CA GLU A 23 -9.43 -0.46 -7.12
C GLU A 23 -10.05 0.92 -6.83
N ALA A 24 -11.37 0.99 -6.91
CA ALA A 24 -12.12 2.20 -6.63
C ALA A 24 -11.94 2.65 -5.16
N THR A 25 -11.72 3.95 -4.96
CA THR A 25 -11.68 4.54 -3.62
C THR A 25 -13.03 4.39 -2.93
N ARG A 26 -13.02 3.79 -1.73
CA ARG A 26 -14.19 3.63 -0.87
C ARG A 26 -14.04 4.45 0.41
N GLU A 27 -15.15 4.91 0.97
CA GLU A 27 -15.17 5.60 2.24
C GLU A 27 -15.37 4.60 3.39
N VAL A 28 -14.49 4.67 4.39
CA VAL A 28 -14.55 3.88 5.61
C VAL A 28 -14.74 4.77 6.82
N ASN A 29 -15.59 4.34 7.75
CA ASN A 29 -15.75 5.02 9.03
C ASN A 29 -14.69 4.49 9.99
N THR A 30 -13.69 5.32 10.27
CA THR A 30 -12.66 5.03 11.27
C THR A 30 -13.07 5.61 12.63
N LYS A 31 -12.36 5.21 13.68
CA LYS A 31 -12.57 5.75 15.04
C LYS A 31 -12.35 7.27 15.15
N PHE A 32 -11.68 7.87 14.15
CA PHE A 32 -11.38 9.30 14.08
C PHE A 32 -12.26 10.05 13.06
N GLY A 33 -13.21 9.37 12.40
CA GLY A 33 -14.09 9.96 11.38
C GLY A 33 -14.08 9.18 10.06
N ARG A 34 -14.75 9.74 9.04
CA ARG A 34 -14.73 9.19 7.68
C ARG A 34 -13.34 9.38 7.08
N SER A 35 -12.78 8.30 6.54
CA SER A 35 -11.56 8.33 5.74
C SER A 35 -11.77 7.59 4.44
N LYS A 36 -11.06 8.00 3.41
CA LYS A 36 -11.01 7.29 2.14
C LYS A 36 -9.97 6.19 2.21
N VAL A 37 -10.25 5.07 1.58
CA VAL A 37 -9.30 3.99 1.38
C VAL A 37 -9.44 3.46 -0.04
N ALA A 38 -8.32 3.20 -0.71
CA ALA A 38 -8.30 2.46 -1.97
C ALA A 38 -7.31 1.31 -1.85
N ASN A 39 -7.62 0.20 -2.51
CA ASN A 39 -6.65 -0.86 -2.69
C ASN A 39 -5.99 -0.68 -4.05
N ALA A 40 -4.70 -0.92 -4.12
CA ALA A 40 -3.96 -0.99 -5.37
C ALA A 40 -3.12 -2.27 -5.36
N VAL A 41 -2.81 -2.81 -6.53
CA VAL A 41 -1.84 -3.89 -6.67
C VAL A 41 -0.54 -3.28 -7.20
N ILE A 42 0.54 -3.52 -6.47
CA ILE A 42 1.87 -3.07 -6.85
C ILE A 42 2.75 -4.28 -7.17
N GLU A 43 3.65 -4.11 -8.13
CA GLU A 43 4.59 -5.12 -8.61
C GLU A 43 6.03 -4.61 -8.51
N ASP A 44 6.91 -5.51 -8.09
CA ASP A 44 8.38 -5.40 -8.11
C ASP A 44 8.93 -6.64 -8.84
N ASP A 45 10.23 -6.64 -9.15
CA ASP A 45 10.97 -7.77 -9.75
C ASP A 45 10.78 -9.11 -9.02
N SER A 46 10.34 -9.08 -7.76
CA SER A 46 10.16 -10.28 -6.94
C SER A 46 8.73 -10.81 -6.91
N GLY A 47 7.73 -10.01 -7.30
CA GLY A 47 6.32 -10.40 -7.25
C GLY A 47 5.38 -9.21 -7.01
N THR A 48 4.14 -9.52 -6.65
CA THR A 48 3.05 -8.55 -6.48
C THR A 48 2.49 -8.56 -5.07
N ILE A 49 2.07 -7.40 -4.55
CA ILE A 49 1.37 -7.28 -3.27
C ILE A 49 0.24 -6.25 -3.34
N ALA A 50 -0.80 -6.44 -2.53
CA ALA A 50 -1.84 -5.43 -2.36
C ALA A 50 -1.33 -4.28 -1.49
N LEU A 51 -1.51 -3.05 -1.94
CA LEU A 51 -1.21 -1.81 -1.25
C LEU A 51 -2.52 -1.12 -0.84
N THR A 52 -2.63 -0.78 0.45
CA THR A 52 -3.75 -0.01 0.98
C THR A 52 -3.37 1.47 1.03
N LEU A 53 -4.03 2.27 0.22
CA LEU A 53 -3.89 3.72 0.11
C LEU A 53 -4.92 4.40 1.02
N TRP A 54 -4.50 5.39 1.79
CA TRP A 54 -5.36 6.09 2.75
C TRP A 54 -5.52 7.58 2.40
N GLY A 55 -6.71 8.13 2.60
CA GLY A 55 -6.97 9.56 2.45
C GLY A 55 -6.60 10.06 1.05
N ASP A 56 -5.81 11.13 0.99
CA ASP A 56 -5.35 11.76 -0.25
C ASP A 56 -4.47 10.84 -1.11
N ASP A 57 -3.77 9.87 -0.52
CA ASP A 57 -2.93 8.94 -1.27
C ASP A 57 -3.77 8.05 -2.20
N ALA A 58 -4.99 7.72 -1.77
CA ALA A 58 -5.95 7.01 -2.59
C ALA A 58 -6.41 7.81 -3.82
N ASP A 59 -6.35 9.14 -3.78
CA ASP A 59 -6.69 10.01 -4.92
C ASP A 59 -5.44 10.32 -5.78
N LYS A 60 -4.25 10.42 -5.18
CA LYS A 60 -2.99 10.76 -5.88
C LYS A 60 -2.43 9.62 -6.73
N VAL A 61 -2.43 8.41 -6.20
CA VAL A 61 -1.82 7.25 -6.87
C VAL A 61 -2.70 6.80 -8.03
N LYS A 62 -2.10 6.48 -9.18
CA LYS A 62 -2.79 5.94 -10.36
C LYS A 62 -2.14 4.66 -10.86
N GLU A 63 -2.90 3.94 -11.67
CA GLU A 63 -2.40 2.78 -12.40
C GLU A 63 -1.28 3.21 -13.34
N GLY A 64 -0.17 2.48 -13.31
CA GLY A 64 1.03 2.79 -14.07
C GLY A 64 2.06 3.66 -13.34
N ASP A 65 1.71 4.26 -12.19
CA ASP A 65 2.65 5.07 -11.41
C ASP A 65 3.71 4.19 -10.73
N SER A 66 4.92 4.74 -10.62
CA SER A 66 5.98 4.15 -9.82
C SER A 66 5.91 4.72 -8.41
N LEU A 67 5.85 3.86 -7.40
CA LEU A 67 5.76 4.25 -6.00
C LEU A 67 7.01 3.81 -5.25
N LYS A 68 7.49 4.71 -4.40
CA LYS A 68 8.47 4.42 -3.37
C LYS A 68 7.80 4.43 -2.02
N ILE A 69 7.84 3.29 -1.34
CA ILE A 69 7.28 3.09 -0.01
C ILE A 69 8.44 3.04 0.97
N GLU A 70 8.38 3.88 1.99
CA GLU A 70 9.35 3.95 3.07
C GLU A 70 8.62 3.72 4.39
N ASN A 71 9.19 2.88 5.26
CA ASN A 71 8.62 2.52 6.56
C ASN A 71 7.18 1.97 6.48
N GLY A 72 6.91 1.16 5.46
CA GLY A 72 5.64 0.44 5.31
C GLY A 72 5.47 -0.68 6.35
N PHE A 73 4.24 -1.16 6.50
CA PHE A 73 3.91 -2.31 7.34
C PHE A 73 3.02 -3.30 6.58
N VAL A 74 3.39 -4.58 6.64
CA VAL A 74 2.65 -5.68 6.02
C VAL A 74 1.73 -6.29 7.06
N LYS A 75 0.45 -6.34 6.72
CA LYS A 75 -0.59 -6.92 7.55
C LYS A 75 -1.34 -7.97 6.76
N GLU A 76 -1.57 -9.14 7.35
CA GLU A 76 -2.50 -10.09 6.77
C GLU A 76 -3.95 -9.70 7.10
N TRP A 77 -4.79 -9.68 6.06
CA TRP A 77 -6.23 -9.52 6.20
C TRP A 77 -6.96 -10.61 5.41
N ASN A 78 -7.75 -11.43 6.09
CA ASN A 78 -8.46 -12.57 5.50
C ASN A 78 -7.55 -13.49 4.65
N GLY A 79 -6.32 -13.76 5.12
CA GLY A 79 -5.36 -14.62 4.41
C GLY A 79 -4.66 -13.96 3.21
N THR A 80 -4.86 -12.66 2.98
CA THR A 80 -4.15 -11.89 1.95
C THR A 80 -3.22 -10.88 2.61
N LEU A 81 -1.96 -10.87 2.18
CA LEU A 81 -0.98 -9.87 2.64
C LEU A 81 -1.29 -8.51 2.01
N GLN A 82 -1.43 -7.49 2.86
CA GLN A 82 -1.64 -6.11 2.46
C GLN A 82 -0.53 -5.24 3.04
N LEU A 83 0.17 -4.53 2.17
CA LEU A 83 1.08 -3.47 2.54
C LEU A 83 0.29 -2.20 2.82
N SER A 84 0.59 -1.54 3.93
CA SER A 84 -0.01 -0.25 4.29
C SER A 84 1.06 0.70 4.77
N VAL A 85 0.88 1.98 4.45
CA VAL A 85 1.76 3.05 4.92
C VAL A 85 1.15 3.62 6.19
N GLY A 86 1.79 3.34 7.33
CA GLY A 86 1.33 3.82 8.63
C GLY A 86 1.64 5.30 8.88
N LYS A 87 1.34 5.79 10.09
CA LYS A 87 1.58 7.20 10.49
C LYS A 87 3.04 7.66 10.36
N TYR A 88 3.99 6.73 10.45
CA TYR A 88 5.43 6.99 10.30
C TYR A 88 5.99 6.56 8.95
N GLY A 89 5.13 6.00 8.09
CA GLY A 89 5.44 5.63 6.73
C GLY A 89 5.37 6.83 5.81
N LYS A 90 6.15 6.78 4.74
CA LYS A 90 6.12 7.77 3.68
C LYS A 90 5.93 7.05 2.35
N MET A 91 5.08 7.61 1.51
CA MET A 91 4.89 7.16 0.15
C MET A 91 5.22 8.30 -0.80
N THR A 92 5.99 8.02 -1.83
CA THR A 92 6.38 9.00 -2.85
C THR A 92 6.06 8.43 -4.22
N VAL A 93 5.27 9.16 -5.01
CA VAL A 93 5.09 8.87 -6.44
C VAL A 93 6.30 9.42 -7.19
N LEU A 94 6.93 8.58 -8.02
CA LEU A 94 8.12 8.90 -8.82
C LEU A 94 7.77 9.44 -10.20
#